data_AF-A0A2X1BQP5-F1
#
_entry.id   AF-A0A2X1BQP5-F1
#
_cell.length_a   1.000
_cell.length_b   1.000
_cell.length_c   1.000
_cell.angle_alpha   90.00
_cell.angle_beta   90.00
_cell.angle_gamma   90.00
#
_symmetry.space_group_name_H-M   'P 1'
#
loop_
_entity.id
_entity.type
_entity.pdbx_description
1 polymer ?
#
loop_
_entity_poly.entity_id
_entity_poly.type
_entity_poly.pdbx_seq_one_letter_code
_entity_poly.pdbx_strand_id
1 'polypeptide(L)'
;MLDSKYEEGVIVNGFPVPKNAEVIGEDELIDIESNISNSLYLDWPKVTNGIPFDYKLLIMLKGWKEVDSETFEDGDTLRVYTKDDAEIKLTTMESSIGILLSMPNKK
;
A
#
# COMPACT_ATOMS: atom_id res chain seq x y z
N MET A 1 11.27 14.08 12.05
CA MET A 1 10.77 12.73 12.37
C MET A 1 10.12 12.17 11.12
N LEU A 2 10.59 11.04 10.59
CA LEU A 2 10.01 10.45 9.38
C LEU A 2 8.54 10.04 9.61
N ASP A 3 8.23 9.55 10.81
CA ASP A 3 6.88 9.16 11.23
C ASP A 3 5.86 10.32 11.28
N SER A 4 6.28 11.58 11.31
CA SER A 4 5.30 12.68 11.42
C SER A 4 4.52 12.89 10.12
N LYS A 5 5.01 12.40 8.98
CA LYS A 5 4.40 12.52 7.64
C LYS A 5 3.46 11.36 7.29
N TYR A 6 3.45 10.28 8.06
CA TYR A 6 2.74 9.04 7.73
C TYR A 6 1.99 8.54 8.96
N GLU A 7 0.81 7.96 8.75
CA GLU A 7 0.01 7.36 9.81
C GLU A 7 -0.10 5.85 9.62
N GLU A 8 -0.37 5.14 10.70
CA GLU A 8 -0.68 3.71 10.60
C GLU A 8 -2.08 3.59 10.01
N GLY A 9 -2.17 3.06 8.79
CA GLY A 9 -3.45 2.69 8.22
C GLY A 9 -3.96 1.47 8.96
N VAL A 10 -4.91 1.68 9.89
CA VAL A 10 -5.53 0.59 10.68
C VAL A 10 -6.17 -0.46 9.77
N ILE A 11 -6.70 -0.01 8.62
CA ILE A 11 -7.34 -0.85 7.59
C ILE A 11 -6.32 -1.73 6.84
N VAL A 12 -5.05 -1.28 6.76
CA VAL A 12 -3.98 -1.94 5.99
C VAL A 12 -2.91 -2.57 6.91
N ASN A 13 -3.33 -3.10 8.07
CA ASN A 13 -2.49 -3.84 9.01
C ASN A 13 -1.21 -3.10 9.44
N GLY A 14 -1.32 -1.78 9.70
CA GLY A 14 -0.18 -0.95 10.10
C GLY A 14 0.81 -0.69 8.97
N PHE A 15 0.43 -0.91 7.71
CA PHE A 15 1.17 -0.39 6.57
C PHE A 15 1.16 1.15 6.64
N PRO A 16 2.32 1.81 6.45
CA PRO A 16 2.39 3.27 6.57
C PRO A 16 1.61 3.92 5.43
N VAL A 17 0.70 4.84 5.77
CA VAL A 17 -0.12 5.60 4.82
C VAL A 17 0.33 7.07 4.82
N PRO A 18 0.50 7.74 3.66
CA PRO A 18 0.87 9.16 3.61
C PRO A 18 -0.22 10.05 4.21
N LYS A 19 0.10 10.85 5.26
CA LYS A 19 -0.87 11.76 5.90
C LYS A 19 -1.38 12.89 5.01
N ASN A 20 -0.62 13.18 3.96
CA ASN A 20 -0.94 14.24 3.02
C ASN A 20 -1.62 13.72 1.75
N ALA A 21 -1.97 12.43 1.72
CA ALA A 21 -2.80 11.86 0.69
C ALA A 21 -4.27 11.95 1.13
N GLU A 22 -5.17 12.16 0.17
CA GLU A 22 -6.61 12.20 0.42
C GLU A 22 -7.21 10.83 0.12
N VAL A 23 -8.04 10.31 1.02
CA VAL A 23 -8.77 9.06 0.77
C VAL A 23 -9.86 9.32 -0.26
N ILE A 24 -9.76 8.66 -1.41
CA ILE A 24 -10.71 8.79 -2.52
C ILE A 24 -11.58 7.54 -2.69
N GLY A 25 -11.27 6.45 -1.99
CA GLY A 25 -12.09 5.25 -1.96
C GLY A 25 -11.57 4.19 -1.01
N GLU A 26 -12.49 3.38 -0.49
CA GLU A 26 -12.22 2.20 0.34
C GLU A 26 -13.12 1.07 -0.15
N ASP A 27 -12.59 -0.14 -0.22
CA ASP A 27 -13.37 -1.32 -0.60
C ASP A 27 -12.97 -2.53 0.25
N GLU A 28 -13.95 -3.34 0.62
CA GLU A 28 -13.74 -4.62 1.33
C GLU A 28 -14.28 -5.73 0.43
N LEU A 29 -13.37 -6.56 -0.06
CA LEU A 29 -13.72 -7.70 -0.88
C LEU A 29 -13.53 -8.98 -0.08
N ILE A 30 -14.61 -9.76 0.03
CA ILE A 30 -14.56 -11.12 0.56
C ILE A 30 -14.53 -12.06 -0.64
N ASP A 31 -13.43 -12.78 -0.84
CA ASP A 31 -13.33 -13.74 -1.93
C ASP A 31 -14.09 -15.04 -1.64
N ILE A 32 -14.12 -15.92 -2.64
CA ILE A 32 -14.82 -17.21 -2.60
C ILE A 32 -14.26 -18.15 -1.51
N GLU A 33 -13.00 -17.96 -1.11
CA GLU A 33 -12.32 -18.71 -0.05
C GLU A 33 -12.45 -18.03 1.32
N SER A 34 -13.28 -16.98 1.40
CA SER A 34 -13.47 -16.12 2.57
C SER A 34 -12.24 -15.31 2.97
N ASN A 35 -11.24 -15.13 2.09
CA ASN A 35 -10.16 -14.19 2.35
C ASN A 35 -10.72 -12.76 2.30
N ILE A 36 -10.33 -11.96 3.29
CA ILE A 36 -10.70 -10.55 3.36
C ILE A 36 -9.58 -9.76 2.70
N SER A 37 -9.94 -9.01 1.67
CA SER A 37 -9.06 -8.08 0.98
C SER A 37 -9.57 -6.66 1.19
N ASN A 38 -8.77 -5.82 1.84
CA ASN A 38 -9.11 -4.41 2.05
C ASN A 38 -8.32 -3.57 1.04
N SER A 39 -9.02 -2.70 0.32
CA SER A 39 -8.44 -1.76 -0.64
C SER A 39 -8.58 -0.34 -0.12
N LEU A 40 -7.49 0.42 -0.17
CA LEU A 40 -7.47 1.84 0.14
C LEU A 40 -6.90 2.60 -1.07
N TYR A 41 -7.71 3.49 -1.63
CA TYR A 41 -7.33 4.34 -2.77
C TYR A 41 -7.08 5.76 -2.29
N LEU A 42 -5.92 6.30 -2.63
CA LEU A 42 -5.46 7.59 -2.15
C LEU A 42 -5.06 8.47 -3.32
N ASP A 43 -5.59 9.69 -3.36
CA ASP A 43 -5.01 10.74 -4.20
C ASP A 43 -3.73 11.25 -3.52
N TRP A 44 -2.60 11.07 -4.19
CA TRP A 44 -1.32 11.51 -3.69
C TRP A 44 -0.55 12.25 -4.78
N PRO A 45 -0.80 13.57 -4.94
CA PRO A 45 -0.27 14.37 -6.05
C PRO A 45 1.26 14.38 -6.19
N LYS A 46 1.98 14.00 -5.12
CA LYS A 46 3.45 13.92 -5.07
C LYS A 46 4.03 12.62 -5.64
N VAL A 47 3.21 11.63 -5.98
CA VAL A 47 3.66 10.33 -6.52
C VAL A 47 3.89 10.36 -8.04
N THR A 48 3.71 11.51 -8.68
CA THR A 48 3.89 11.72 -10.14
C THR A 48 5.26 11.31 -10.71
N ASN A 49 6.27 11.04 -9.88
CA ASN A 49 7.57 10.48 -10.29
C ASN A 49 7.86 9.11 -9.64
N GLY A 50 6.80 8.35 -9.37
CA GLY A 50 6.86 7.09 -8.64
C GLY A 50 6.99 7.28 -7.12
N ILE A 51 7.15 6.15 -6.43
CA ILE A 51 7.17 6.11 -4.97
C ILE A 51 8.43 6.79 -4.42
N PRO A 52 8.30 7.81 -3.55
CA PRO A 52 9.44 8.48 -2.92
C PRO A 52 10.36 7.54 -2.15
N PHE A 53 11.67 7.77 -2.22
CA PHE A 53 12.67 6.93 -1.52
C PHE A 53 12.49 6.93 0.00
N ASP A 54 12.10 8.07 0.59
CA ASP A 54 11.86 8.19 2.03
C ASP A 54 10.65 7.36 2.48
N TYR A 55 9.64 7.21 1.63
CA TYR A 55 8.51 6.30 1.87
C TYR A 55 8.92 4.82 1.79
N LYS A 56 9.75 4.43 0.81
CA LYS A 56 10.30 3.06 0.74
C LYS A 56 11.10 2.70 1.99
N LEU A 57 11.92 3.63 2.47
CA LEU A 57 12.65 3.47 3.73
C LEU A 57 11.72 3.27 4.91
N LEU A 58 10.65 4.07 5.01
CA LEU A 58 9.68 3.91 6.10
C LEU A 58 8.99 2.54 6.08
N ILE A 59 8.57 2.06 4.91
CA ILE A 59 7.96 0.73 4.75
C ILE A 59 8.89 -0.34 5.30
N MET A 60 10.17 -0.32 4.91
CA MET A 60 11.19 -1.25 5.42
C MET A 60 11.41 -1.12 6.94
N LEU A 61 11.48 0.11 7.47
CA LEU A 61 11.64 0.36 8.91
C LEU A 61 10.44 -0.14 9.74
N LYS A 62 9.24 -0.21 9.14
CA LYS A 62 8.04 -0.78 9.76
C LYS A 62 7.97 -2.31 9.64
N GLY A 63 9.01 -2.95 9.09
CA GLY A 63 9.17 -4.40 9.03
C GLY A 63 8.53 -5.04 7.80
N TRP A 64 8.09 -4.25 6.81
CA TRP A 64 7.57 -4.77 5.56
C TRP A 64 8.72 -5.04 4.57
N LYS A 65 8.71 -6.22 3.97
CA LYS A 65 9.74 -6.64 3.01
C LYS A 65 9.18 -6.62 1.59
N GLU A 66 9.84 -5.91 0.68
CA GLU A 66 9.54 -5.98 -0.76
C GLU A 66 9.93 -7.37 -1.27
N VAL A 67 8.98 -8.08 -1.88
CA VAL A 67 9.18 -9.43 -2.45
C VAL A 67 9.01 -9.47 -3.96
N ASP A 68 8.31 -8.50 -4.54
CA ASP A 68 8.11 -8.38 -5.99
C ASP A 68 7.92 -6.91 -6.40
N SER A 69 8.28 -6.60 -7.65
CA SER A 69 8.09 -5.28 -8.24
C SER A 69 7.99 -5.33 -9.76
N GLU A 70 7.00 -4.64 -10.31
CA GLU A 70 6.78 -4.47 -11.75
C GLU A 70 6.66 -2.97 -12.08
N THR A 71 7.09 -2.58 -13.27
CA THR A 71 6.92 -1.23 -13.82
C THR A 71 6.32 -1.37 -15.20
N PHE A 72 5.19 -0.69 -15.41
CA PHE A 72 4.42 -0.74 -16.65
C PHE A 72 4.93 0.30 -17.66
N GLU A 73 4.53 0.17 -18.92
CA GLU A 73 5.01 1.03 -20.01
C GLU A 73 4.62 2.51 -19.86
N ASP A 74 3.51 2.77 -19.16
CA ASP A 74 3.00 4.10 -18.81
C ASP A 74 3.71 4.73 -17.60
N GLY A 75 4.63 3.99 -16.95
CA GLY A 75 5.38 4.43 -15.78
C GLY A 75 4.71 4.11 -14.44
N ASP A 76 3.53 3.47 -14.46
CA ASP A 76 2.91 2.94 -13.26
C ASP A 76 3.75 1.81 -12.66
N THR A 77 3.60 1.59 -11.36
CA THR A 77 4.38 0.59 -10.64
C THR A 77 3.48 -0.27 -9.78
N LEU A 78 3.76 -1.56 -9.73
CA LEU A 78 3.22 -2.50 -8.77
C LEU A 78 4.36 -2.95 -7.86
N ARG A 79 4.17 -2.90 -6.55
CA ARG A 79 5.10 -3.44 -5.56
C ARG A 79 4.37 -4.32 -4.58
N VAL A 80 4.96 -5.48 -4.29
CA VAL A 80 4.40 -6.43 -3.33
C VAL A 80 5.26 -6.43 -2.08
N TYR A 81 4.64 -6.15 -0.94
CA TYR A 81 5.26 -6.17 0.37
C TYR A 81 4.64 -7.25 1.24
N THR A 82 5.46 -7.94 2.03
CA THR A 82 4.97 -8.91 3.01
C THR A 82 5.46 -8.59 4.40
N LYS A 83 4.60 -8.91 5.38
CA LYS A 83 4.91 -8.87 6.80
C LYS A 83 4.05 -9.88 7.53
N ASP A 84 4.68 -10.84 8.19
CA ASP A 84 4.02 -12.00 8.78
C ASP A 84 3.13 -12.72 7.73
N ASP A 85 1.84 -12.90 8.00
CA ASP A 85 0.89 -13.52 7.06
C ASP A 85 0.19 -12.50 6.13
N ALA A 86 0.55 -11.21 6.19
CA ALA A 86 -0.06 -10.16 5.40
C ALA A 86 0.74 -9.84 4.13
N GLU A 87 0.02 -9.63 3.03
CA GLU A 87 0.55 -9.13 1.76
C GLU A 87 -0.08 -7.77 1.44
N ILE A 88 0.73 -6.81 1.03
CA ILE A 88 0.30 -5.51 0.52
C ILE A 88 0.71 -5.40 -0.94
N LYS A 89 -0.23 -5.12 -1.83
CA LYS A 89 0.05 -4.64 -3.19
C LYS A 89 -0.10 -3.13 -3.22
N LEU A 90 1.01 -2.45 -3.47
CA LEU A 90 1.08 -1.01 -3.64
C LEU A 90 1.17 -0.70 -5.13
N THR A 91 0.14 -0.07 -5.66
CA THR A 91 0.11 0.42 -7.04
C THR A 91 0.27 1.94 -7.06
N THR A 92 1.03 2.45 -8.03
CA THR A 92 0.96 3.86 -8.42
C THR A 92 0.17 3.95 -9.71
N MET A 93 -0.74 4.90 -9.79
CA MET A 93 -1.49 5.33 -10.97
C MET A 93 -1.30 6.84 -11.14
N GLU A 94 -1.63 7.42 -12.29
CA GLU A 94 -1.46 8.87 -12.53
C GLU A 94 -1.94 9.75 -11.35
N SER A 95 -0.99 10.27 -10.56
CA SER A 95 -1.19 11.05 -9.33
C SER A 95 -1.87 10.35 -8.13
N SER A 96 -2.10 9.05 -8.18
CA SER A 96 -2.76 8.29 -7.10
C SER A 96 -1.99 7.03 -6.70
N ILE A 97 -2.31 6.50 -5.53
CA ILE A 97 -1.84 5.18 -5.10
C ILE A 97 -3.00 4.30 -4.68
N GLY A 98 -2.90 3.01 -5.02
CA GLY A 98 -3.75 1.96 -4.50
C GLY A 98 -2.98 1.10 -3.50
N ILE A 99 -3.56 0.82 -2.34
CA ILE A 99 -3.02 -0.09 -1.33
C ILE A 99 -4.03 -1.21 -1.14
N LEU A 100 -3.66 -2.43 -1.53
CA LEU A 100 -4.48 -3.62 -1.35
C LEU A 100 -3.83 -4.51 -0.29
N LEU A 101 -4.50 -4.68 0.85
CA LEU A 101 -4.16 -5.68 1.85
C LEU A 101 -4.85 -6.99 1.51
N SER A 102 -4.08 -8.05 1.37
CA SER A 102 -4.55 -9.43 1.28
C SER A 102 -4.07 -10.21 2.50
N MET A 103 -5.00 -10.89 3.18
CA MET A 103 -4.67 -11.78 4.29
C MET A 103 -5.38 -13.13 4.12
N PRO A 104 -4.69 -14.25 4.36
CA PRO A 104 -5.33 -15.56 4.40
C PRO A 104 -6.32 -15.59 5.57
N ASN A 105 -7.53 -16.07 5.31
CA ASN A 105 -8.51 -16.21 6.38
C ASN A 105 -8.05 -17.30 7.37
N LYS A 106 -7.69 -16.90 8.59
CA LYS A 106 -7.35 -17.83 9.67
C LYS A 106 -8.65 -18.47 10.17
N LYS A 107 -9.00 -19.63 9.59
CA LYS A 107 -10.02 -20.53 10.13
C LYS A 107 -9.67 -21.02 11.53
#